data_AF-A0A4Q0VI79-F1
#
_entry.id   AF-A0A4Q0VI79-F1
#
_cell.length_a   1.000
_cell.length_b   1.000
_cell.length_c   1.000
_cell.angle_alpha   90.00
_cell.angle_beta   90.00
_cell.angle_gamma   90.00
#
_symmetry.space_group_name_H-M   'P 1'
#
loop_
_entity.id
_entity.type
_entity.pdbx_description
1 polymer ?
#
loop_
_entity_poly.entity_id
_entity_poly.type
_entity_poly.pdbx_seq_one_letter_code
_entity_poly.pdbx_strand_id
1 'polypeptide(L)'
;MADQLAVLEKKGPDQSRNLYVVGAPAYRVESAEVIIRAPEHVRMGKVTQISRNDQHYVVGFANGHQLVLNPNKVVVYQTFTTSQAQWTYLSEQGYDFSRSKGAQPATPLGNIRLLKTIPQRYIAVDCEFGSFYAVQHQGKQIEWQLTTIDGVNFGLFQLSAIGYAGTRQLPIYFNRYVDQPEFSPEQKLQGLAATGLTLAAYQQQAQPLAVVRAFIAQVLAPGLPLMAWDYHNDYKVLRSLVKRCEPQLTKDELALLRQPIRLFDGEAYVNQVINHANKGRGKASYTLPLSGIAGLLNIATPNAHNALWDAQTVHTVMQTVQRLQNHPVTVTAPHRPPMAPATPVATPVASTQAKPQHHALARWFGPRHWRRGKRAPLRVKHQR
;
A
#
# COMPACT_ATOMS: atom_id res chain seq x y z
N MET A 1 -16.78 27.75 -16.48
CA MET A 1 -17.49 26.60 -17.08
C MET A 1 -17.33 25.44 -16.11
N ALA A 2 -18.41 24.73 -15.75
CA ALA A 2 -18.32 23.62 -14.80
C ALA A 2 -17.72 22.40 -15.49
N ASP A 3 -16.58 21.92 -15.00
CA ASP A 3 -15.98 20.68 -15.51
C ASP A 3 -16.92 19.51 -15.17
N GLN A 4 -17.39 18.81 -16.20
CA GLN A 4 -18.23 17.63 -16.03
C GLN A 4 -17.33 16.42 -15.85
N LEU A 5 -17.29 15.91 -14.62
CA LEU A 5 -16.48 14.78 -14.21
C LEU A 5 -17.26 13.49 -14.44
N ALA A 6 -16.52 12.42 -14.75
CA ALA A 6 -17.08 11.10 -14.99
C ALA A 6 -16.84 10.16 -13.80
N VAL A 7 -15.73 10.38 -13.07
CA VAL A 7 -15.35 9.60 -11.88
C VAL A 7 -14.91 10.55 -10.78
N LEU A 8 -15.31 10.25 -9.54
CA LEU A 8 -14.85 10.94 -8.33
C LEU A 8 -14.70 9.95 -7.18
N GLU A 9 -13.58 10.04 -6.47
CA GLU A 9 -13.30 9.26 -5.27
C GLU A 9 -13.21 10.17 -4.05
N LYS A 10 -13.96 9.82 -2.99
CA LYS A 10 -14.08 10.57 -1.75
C LYS A 10 -13.44 9.80 -0.59
N LYS A 11 -12.61 10.48 0.20
CA LYS A 11 -12.10 9.97 1.49
C LYS A 11 -13.19 10.00 2.57
N GLY A 12 -13.40 8.86 3.21
CA GLY A 12 -14.25 8.66 4.37
C GLY A 12 -13.51 8.89 5.70
N PRO A 13 -14.26 8.96 6.82
CA PRO A 13 -13.70 9.21 8.16
C PRO A 13 -12.80 8.08 8.70
N ASP A 14 -12.98 6.85 8.21
CA ASP A 14 -12.27 5.64 8.67
C ASP A 14 -11.34 5.06 7.60
N GLN A 15 -10.69 5.93 6.80
CA GLN A 15 -9.92 5.55 5.61
C GLN A 15 -10.69 4.79 4.51
N SER A 16 -11.99 4.52 4.71
CA SER A 16 -12.89 4.07 3.67
C SER A 16 -12.92 5.07 2.51
N ARG A 17 -13.09 4.57 1.29
CA ARG A 17 -13.14 5.41 0.08
C ARG A 17 -14.45 5.15 -0.63
N ASN A 18 -15.16 6.20 -1.01
CA ASN A 18 -16.39 6.09 -1.79
C ASN A 18 -16.09 6.49 -3.23
N LEU A 19 -16.50 5.65 -4.16
CA LEU A 19 -16.31 5.84 -5.58
C LEU A 19 -17.65 6.17 -6.24
N TYR A 20 -17.70 7.32 -6.91
CA TYR A 20 -18.85 7.82 -7.66
C TYR A 20 -18.50 7.81 -9.14
N VAL A 21 -19.36 7.15 -9.92
CA VAL A 21 -19.14 6.91 -11.35
C VAL A 21 -20.42 7.23 -12.08
N VAL A 22 -20.39 8.17 -13.03
CA VAL A 22 -21.58 8.54 -13.80
C VAL A 22 -22.14 7.31 -14.51
N GLY A 23 -23.45 7.09 -14.36
CA GLY A 23 -24.17 5.93 -14.90
C GLY A 23 -24.20 4.70 -13.97
N ALA A 24 -23.58 4.76 -12.79
CA ALA A 24 -23.53 3.65 -11.83
C ALA A 24 -24.02 4.07 -10.43
N PRO A 25 -24.41 3.11 -9.56
CA PRO A 25 -24.61 3.38 -8.14
C PRO A 25 -23.35 3.96 -7.47
N ALA A 26 -23.50 4.60 -6.32
CA ALA A 26 -22.35 4.90 -5.47
C ALA A 26 -21.75 3.60 -4.90
N TYR A 27 -20.43 3.53 -4.88
CA TYR A 27 -19.68 2.39 -4.35
C TYR A 27 -18.85 2.79 -3.13
N ARG A 28 -18.60 1.81 -2.26
CA ARG A 28 -17.62 1.87 -1.19
C ARG A 28 -16.50 0.87 -1.48
N VAL A 29 -15.27 1.35 -1.42
CA VAL A 29 -14.05 0.55 -1.52
C VAL A 29 -13.76 -0.01 -0.13
N GLU A 30 -13.81 -1.34 0.04
CA GLU A 30 -13.62 -1.98 1.35
C GLU A 30 -12.21 -2.51 1.59
N SER A 31 -11.56 -3.02 0.54
CA SER A 31 -10.15 -3.43 0.52
C SER A 31 -9.64 -3.33 -0.91
N ALA A 32 -8.32 -3.36 -1.14
CA ALA A 32 -7.63 -3.17 -2.42
C ALA A 32 -8.48 -3.61 -3.64
N GLU A 33 -9.27 -2.66 -4.14
CA GLU A 33 -10.09 -2.72 -5.35
C GLU A 33 -11.37 -3.57 -5.34
N VAL A 34 -11.80 -4.08 -4.17
CA VAL A 34 -13.15 -4.63 -4.00
C VAL A 34 -14.11 -3.50 -3.66
N ILE A 35 -15.12 -3.35 -4.52
CA ILE A 35 -16.17 -2.35 -4.36
C ILE A 35 -17.52 -3.01 -4.09
N ILE A 36 -18.19 -2.55 -3.05
CA ILE A 36 -19.60 -2.86 -2.79
C ILE A 36 -20.44 -1.62 -3.06
N ARG A 37 -21.75 -1.77 -3.24
CA ARG A 37 -22.64 -0.60 -3.25
C ARG A 37 -22.56 0.08 -1.89
N ALA A 38 -22.34 1.39 -1.87
CA ALA A 38 -22.24 2.17 -0.64
C ALA A 38 -23.57 2.07 0.13
N PRO A 39 -23.63 1.38 1.29
CA PRO A 39 -24.88 1.13 2.01
C PRO A 39 -25.64 2.42 2.33
N GLU A 40 -24.89 3.48 2.66
CA GLU A 40 -25.42 4.80 2.99
C GLU A 40 -26.08 5.54 1.81
N HIS A 41 -25.83 5.11 0.57
CA HIS A 41 -26.33 5.77 -0.65
C HIS A 41 -27.24 4.88 -1.50
N VAL A 42 -27.58 3.67 -1.04
CA VAL A 42 -28.38 2.70 -1.82
C VAL A 42 -29.71 3.31 -2.31
N ARG A 43 -30.36 4.11 -1.47
CA ARG A 43 -31.65 4.77 -1.77
C ARG A 43 -31.54 5.95 -2.74
N MET A 44 -30.32 6.41 -3.04
CA MET A 44 -30.09 7.57 -3.92
C MET A 44 -30.18 7.20 -5.41
N GLY A 45 -30.04 5.91 -5.74
CA GLY A 45 -30.02 5.45 -7.13
C GLY A 45 -28.65 5.66 -7.78
N LYS A 46 -28.64 5.75 -9.11
CA LYS A 46 -27.39 5.92 -9.88
C LYS A 46 -26.92 7.36 -9.82
N VAL A 47 -25.61 7.57 -9.88
CA VAL A 47 -25.00 8.87 -10.12
C VAL A 47 -25.33 9.29 -11.55
N THR A 48 -25.95 10.45 -11.70
CA THR A 48 -26.36 11.02 -12.99
C THR A 48 -25.38 12.07 -13.48
N GLN A 49 -24.75 12.80 -12.56
CA GLN A 49 -23.81 13.86 -12.88
C GLN A 49 -22.78 14.01 -11.77
N ILE A 50 -21.55 14.35 -12.15
CA ILE A 50 -20.55 14.89 -11.23
C ILE A 50 -20.08 16.21 -11.83
N SER A 51 -20.26 17.30 -11.10
CA SER A 51 -19.81 18.61 -11.51
C SER A 51 -18.85 19.20 -10.50
N ARG A 52 -18.00 20.10 -10.96
CA ARG A 52 -17.11 20.90 -10.12
C ARG A 52 -17.42 22.37 -10.32
N ASN A 53 -17.59 23.09 -9.21
CA ASN A 53 -17.48 24.54 -9.18
C ASN A 53 -16.19 24.94 -8.42
N ASP A 54 -15.91 26.23 -8.33
CA ASP A 54 -14.65 26.74 -7.76
C ASP A 54 -14.47 26.38 -6.27
N GLN A 55 -15.56 26.02 -5.57
CA GLN A 55 -15.56 25.79 -4.13
C GLN A 55 -15.83 24.32 -3.75
N HIS A 56 -16.54 23.58 -4.59
CA HIS A 56 -17.12 22.28 -4.26
C HIS A 56 -17.21 21.36 -5.48
N TYR A 57 -17.28 20.07 -5.19
CA TYR A 57 -17.71 19.03 -6.11
C TYR A 57 -19.15 18.64 -5.76
N VAL A 58 -19.99 18.43 -6.77
CA VAL A 58 -21.39 18.04 -6.58
C VAL A 58 -21.63 16.74 -7.32
N VAL A 59 -22.08 15.72 -6.59
CA VAL A 59 -22.51 14.43 -7.14
C VAL A 59 -24.03 14.40 -7.14
N GLY A 60 -24.64 14.42 -8.32
CA GLY A 60 -26.09 14.30 -8.51
C GLY A 60 -26.51 12.83 -8.68
N PHE A 61 -27.65 12.48 -8.10
CA PHE A 61 -28.21 11.14 -8.14
C PHE A 61 -29.57 11.11 -8.84
N ALA A 62 -29.97 9.92 -9.33
CA ALA A 62 -31.20 9.71 -10.09
C ALA A 62 -32.48 10.04 -9.32
N ASN A 63 -32.46 9.96 -7.98
CA ASN A 63 -33.60 10.35 -7.16
C ASN A 63 -33.67 11.87 -6.86
N GLY A 64 -32.83 12.68 -7.50
CA GLY A 64 -32.76 14.12 -7.30
C GLY A 64 -31.89 14.56 -6.12
N HIS A 65 -31.39 13.63 -5.29
CA HIS A 65 -30.48 13.96 -4.21
C HIS A 65 -29.13 14.44 -4.76
N GLN A 66 -28.49 15.37 -4.04
CA GLN A 66 -27.14 15.86 -4.36
C GLN A 66 -26.23 15.71 -3.15
N LEU A 67 -24.98 15.33 -3.42
CA LEU A 67 -23.92 15.29 -2.41
C LEU A 67 -22.89 16.36 -2.74
N VAL A 68 -22.78 17.36 -1.87
CA VAL A 68 -21.79 18.43 -1.98
C VAL A 68 -20.54 18.04 -1.20
N LEU A 69 -19.40 18.07 -1.88
CA LEU A 69 -18.11 17.63 -1.36
C LEU A 69 -17.10 18.76 -1.40
N ASN A 70 -16.42 18.97 -0.27
CA ASN A 70 -15.31 19.89 -0.20
C ASN A 70 -14.07 19.29 -0.92
N PRO A 71 -13.24 20.12 -1.58
CA PRO A 71 -12.07 19.64 -2.31
C PRO A 71 -11.12 18.77 -1.49
N ASN A 72 -10.97 19.07 -0.18
CA ASN A 72 -10.13 18.29 0.73
C ASN A 72 -10.65 16.87 1.03
N LYS A 73 -11.89 16.54 0.61
CA LYS A 73 -12.46 15.20 0.71
C LYS A 73 -12.31 14.40 -0.58
N VAL A 74 -11.92 15.02 -1.68
CA VAL A 74 -11.77 14.37 -2.98
C VAL A 74 -10.31 13.93 -3.13
N VAL A 75 -10.11 12.64 -3.44
CA VAL A 75 -8.79 12.04 -3.59
C VAL A 75 -8.43 11.93 -5.07
N VAL A 76 -9.40 11.51 -5.88
CA VAL A 76 -9.26 11.34 -7.33
C VAL A 76 -10.50 11.90 -8.00
N TYR A 77 -10.31 12.56 -9.13
CA TYR A 77 -11.39 12.86 -10.06
C TYR A 77 -10.87 12.78 -11.49
N GLN A 78 -11.74 12.36 -12.42
CA GLN A 78 -11.33 12.18 -13.81
C GLN A 78 -12.49 12.48 -14.77
N THR A 79 -12.15 13.02 -15.94
CA THR A 79 -13.04 13.23 -17.09
C THR A 79 -12.76 12.19 -18.16
N PHE A 80 -13.81 11.80 -18.89
CA PHE A 80 -13.72 10.90 -20.04
C PHE A 80 -14.66 11.36 -21.12
N THR A 81 -14.26 11.19 -22.38
CA THR A 81 -15.08 11.50 -23.56
C THR A 81 -16.12 10.43 -23.84
N THR A 82 -15.90 9.19 -23.38
CA THR A 82 -16.82 8.07 -23.58
C THR A 82 -16.94 7.20 -22.33
N SER A 83 -18.10 6.53 -22.18
CA SER A 83 -18.34 5.54 -21.13
C SER A 83 -17.33 4.37 -21.21
N GLN A 84 -16.95 3.94 -22.42
CA GLN A 84 -15.97 2.86 -22.58
C GLN A 84 -14.58 3.23 -22.02
N ALA A 85 -14.11 4.45 -22.27
CA ALA A 85 -12.82 4.92 -21.74
C ALA A 85 -12.83 5.01 -20.21
N GLN A 86 -13.96 5.44 -19.64
CA GLN A 86 -14.19 5.47 -18.20
C GLN A 86 -14.09 4.07 -17.58
N TRP A 87 -14.81 3.08 -18.13
CA TRP A 87 -14.80 1.71 -17.59
C TRP A 87 -13.46 1.01 -17.80
N THR A 88 -12.79 1.29 -18.91
CA THR A 88 -11.42 0.79 -19.17
C THR A 88 -10.44 1.34 -18.14
N TYR A 89 -10.45 2.64 -17.90
CA TYR A 89 -9.63 3.26 -16.86
C TYR A 89 -9.87 2.63 -15.48
N LEU A 90 -11.15 2.46 -15.09
CA LEU A 90 -11.48 1.89 -13.79
C LEU A 90 -10.97 0.45 -13.65
N SER A 91 -11.06 -0.35 -14.71
CA SER A 91 -10.48 -1.70 -14.78
C SER A 91 -8.94 -1.67 -14.69
N GLU A 92 -8.28 -0.75 -15.39
CA GLU A 92 -6.81 -0.54 -15.29
C GLU A 92 -6.38 -0.06 -13.90
N GLN A 93 -7.25 0.63 -13.16
CA GLN A 93 -7.01 0.98 -11.76
C GLN A 93 -7.27 -0.20 -10.80
N GLY A 94 -7.66 -1.36 -11.33
CA GLY A 94 -7.89 -2.61 -10.60
C GLY A 94 -9.32 -2.77 -10.05
N TYR A 95 -10.21 -1.80 -10.22
CA TYR A 95 -11.56 -1.84 -9.64
C TYR A 95 -12.41 -2.99 -10.21
N ASP A 96 -12.90 -3.87 -9.34
CA ASP A 96 -13.73 -5.01 -9.71
C ASP A 96 -15.24 -4.73 -9.50
N PHE A 97 -15.95 -4.38 -10.58
CA PHE A 97 -17.40 -4.11 -10.57
C PHE A 97 -18.27 -5.36 -10.73
N SER A 98 -17.68 -6.52 -11.02
CA SER A 98 -18.40 -7.79 -11.24
C SER A 98 -19.14 -8.26 -9.98
N ARG A 99 -18.74 -7.77 -8.80
CA ARG A 99 -19.24 -8.11 -7.46
C ARG A 99 -20.43 -7.27 -6.97
N SER A 100 -20.96 -6.36 -7.79
CA SER A 100 -22.02 -5.41 -7.39
C SER A 100 -23.47 -5.96 -7.47
N LYS A 101 -23.63 -7.25 -7.75
CA LYS A 101 -24.91 -7.99 -7.84
C LYS A 101 -24.95 -9.15 -6.83
N GLY A 102 -25.46 -8.89 -5.62
CA GLY A 102 -25.88 -9.93 -4.66
C GLY A 102 -24.76 -10.69 -3.93
N ALA A 103 -25.11 -11.29 -2.79
CA ALA A 103 -24.20 -12.02 -1.92
C ALA A 103 -23.50 -13.16 -2.69
N GLN A 104 -22.18 -13.05 -2.84
CA GLN A 104 -21.36 -14.04 -3.53
C GLN A 104 -20.70 -15.03 -2.55
N PRO A 105 -20.34 -16.22 -3.05
CA PRO A 105 -19.46 -17.14 -2.33
C PRO A 105 -18.14 -16.42 -1.94
N ALA A 106 -17.59 -16.81 -0.79
CA ALA A 106 -16.35 -16.25 -0.28
C ALA A 106 -15.23 -16.37 -1.33
N THR A 107 -14.66 -15.23 -1.74
CA THR A 107 -13.51 -15.20 -2.65
C THR A 107 -12.23 -15.50 -1.87
N PRO A 108 -11.28 -16.27 -2.43
CA PRO A 108 -9.96 -16.47 -1.81
C PRO A 108 -9.32 -15.13 -1.43
N LEU A 109 -8.89 -14.99 -0.18
CA LEU A 109 -8.33 -13.76 0.39
C LEU A 109 -9.26 -12.54 0.24
N GLY A 110 -10.57 -12.75 0.15
CA GLY A 110 -11.54 -11.68 -0.06
C GLY A 110 -12.07 -11.02 1.22
N ASN A 111 -11.91 -11.67 2.37
CA ASN A 111 -12.51 -11.24 3.63
C ASN A 111 -11.44 -10.84 4.65
N ILE A 112 -11.08 -9.56 4.65
CA ILE A 112 -10.08 -9.00 5.58
C ILE A 112 -10.81 -8.30 6.72
N ARG A 113 -10.52 -8.72 7.95
CA ARG A 113 -10.94 -8.05 9.17
C ARG A 113 -9.77 -7.28 9.76
N LEU A 114 -9.80 -5.95 9.61
CA LEU A 114 -8.79 -5.07 10.18
C LEU A 114 -8.88 -5.04 11.71
N LEU A 115 -7.73 -5.23 12.36
CA LEU A 115 -7.56 -5.13 13.80
C LEU A 115 -7.19 -3.70 14.19
N LYS A 116 -7.71 -3.25 15.33
CA LYS A 116 -7.44 -1.91 15.88
C LYS A 116 -6.29 -1.90 16.89
N THR A 117 -5.96 -3.06 17.45
CA THR A 117 -4.93 -3.23 18.47
C THR A 117 -3.89 -4.22 18.00
N ILE A 118 -2.64 -4.00 18.42
CA ILE A 118 -1.53 -4.89 18.12
C ILE A 118 -1.83 -6.27 18.74
N PRO A 119 -1.93 -7.34 17.93
CA PRO A 119 -2.16 -8.68 18.45
C PRO A 119 -0.97 -9.18 19.27
N GLN A 120 -1.22 -9.98 20.31
CA GLN A 120 -0.16 -10.56 21.15
C GLN A 120 0.63 -11.68 20.46
N ARG A 121 -0.01 -12.36 19.50
CA ARG A 121 0.59 -13.40 18.65
C ARG A 121 0.17 -13.13 17.22
N TYR A 122 1.12 -13.10 16.29
CA TYR A 122 0.88 -12.72 14.91
C TYR A 122 1.96 -13.24 13.97
N ILE A 123 1.73 -13.07 12.68
CA ILE A 123 2.71 -13.30 11.63
C ILE A 123 2.94 -11.97 10.93
N ALA A 124 4.16 -11.44 11.01
CA ALA A 124 4.56 -10.28 10.22
C ALA A 124 4.78 -10.73 8.77
N VAL A 125 4.17 -10.05 7.81
CA VAL A 125 4.15 -10.41 6.38
C VAL A 125 4.54 -9.19 5.57
N ASP A 126 5.32 -9.40 4.52
CA ASP A 126 5.71 -8.39 3.55
C ASP A 126 5.98 -9.04 2.18
N CYS A 127 5.89 -8.24 1.11
CA CYS A 127 6.10 -8.69 -0.25
C CYS A 127 7.06 -7.77 -1.03
N GLU A 128 7.82 -8.38 -1.95
CA GLU A 128 8.47 -7.65 -3.04
C GLU A 128 7.77 -7.91 -4.35
N PHE A 129 7.88 -6.95 -5.27
CA PHE A 129 7.14 -6.94 -6.52
C PHE A 129 8.07 -7.02 -7.74
N GLY A 130 7.59 -7.71 -8.77
CA GLY A 130 8.22 -7.80 -10.07
C GLY A 130 7.36 -7.24 -11.19
N SER A 131 7.98 -6.59 -12.16
CA SER A 131 7.25 -6.05 -13.32
C SER A 131 6.94 -7.16 -14.31
N PHE A 132 5.75 -7.12 -14.92
CA PHE A 132 5.39 -8.05 -15.99
C PHE A 132 5.80 -7.53 -17.36
N TYR A 133 6.28 -8.45 -18.19
CA TYR A 133 6.69 -8.18 -19.56
C TYR A 133 6.05 -9.18 -20.52
N ALA A 134 5.64 -8.69 -21.68
CA ALA A 134 5.32 -9.50 -22.84
C ALA A 134 6.54 -9.54 -23.77
N VAL A 135 6.86 -10.73 -24.27
CA VAL A 135 7.95 -10.94 -25.22
C VAL A 135 7.43 -10.78 -26.63
N GLN A 136 8.00 -9.85 -27.39
CA GLN A 136 7.76 -9.72 -28.82
C GLN A 136 9.01 -10.14 -29.59
N HIS A 137 8.82 -11.03 -30.56
CA HIS A 137 9.88 -11.44 -31.48
C HIS A 137 9.74 -10.66 -32.78
N GLN A 138 10.69 -9.76 -33.05
CA GLN A 138 10.80 -9.05 -34.35
C GLN A 138 12.07 -9.50 -35.07
N GLY A 139 11.92 -10.54 -35.90
CA GLY A 139 13.04 -11.18 -36.60
C GLY A 139 14.06 -11.77 -35.61
N LYS A 140 15.26 -11.19 -35.53
CA LYS A 140 16.32 -11.60 -34.60
C LYS A 140 16.33 -10.80 -33.29
N GLN A 141 15.42 -9.84 -33.12
CA GLN A 141 15.34 -9.02 -31.92
C GLN A 141 14.26 -9.55 -30.98
N ILE A 142 14.61 -9.65 -29.69
CA ILE A 142 13.68 -9.94 -28.60
C ILE A 142 13.42 -8.60 -27.90
N GLU A 143 12.19 -8.12 -27.96
CA GLU A 143 11.76 -6.91 -27.26
C GLU A 143 10.87 -7.29 -26.08
N TRP A 144 11.20 -6.75 -24.91
CA TRP A 144 10.42 -6.93 -23.68
C TRP A 144 9.62 -5.66 -23.43
N GLN A 145 8.30 -5.75 -23.56
CA GLN A 145 7.40 -4.61 -23.33
C GLN A 145 6.62 -4.82 -22.04
N LEU A 146 6.55 -3.79 -21.20
CA LEU A 146 5.72 -3.82 -19.99
C LEU A 146 4.28 -4.20 -20.36
N THR A 147 3.74 -5.20 -19.67
CA THR A 147 2.39 -5.72 -19.90
C THR A 147 1.58 -5.70 -18.61
N THR A 148 0.29 -5.96 -18.72
CA THR A 148 -0.62 -6.12 -17.57
C THR A 148 -1.21 -7.52 -17.56
N ILE A 149 -1.36 -8.09 -16.36
CA ILE A 149 -2.10 -9.33 -16.10
C ILE A 149 -3.21 -8.95 -15.12
N ASP A 150 -4.46 -9.27 -15.46
CA ASP A 150 -5.63 -8.89 -14.65
C ASP A 150 -5.66 -7.39 -14.27
N GLY A 151 -5.20 -6.51 -15.18
CA GLY A 151 -5.16 -5.06 -14.96
C GLY A 151 -3.98 -4.54 -14.12
N VAL A 152 -3.05 -5.41 -13.70
CA VAL A 152 -1.87 -5.04 -12.89
C VAL A 152 -0.59 -5.28 -13.70
N ASN A 153 0.32 -4.31 -13.73
CA ASN A 153 1.59 -4.40 -14.46
C ASN A 153 2.75 -4.99 -13.63
N PHE A 154 2.45 -5.52 -12.46
CA PHE A 154 3.40 -6.13 -11.55
C PHE A 154 2.74 -7.29 -10.78
N GLY A 155 3.57 -8.19 -10.27
CA GLY A 155 3.15 -9.33 -9.48
C GLY A 155 4.07 -9.61 -8.30
N LEU A 156 3.70 -10.61 -7.51
CA LEU A 156 4.48 -11.07 -6.39
C LEU A 156 5.82 -11.65 -6.86
N PHE A 157 6.93 -11.13 -6.35
CA PHE A 157 8.29 -11.61 -6.63
C PHE A 157 8.93 -12.27 -5.41
N GLN A 158 8.73 -11.72 -4.22
CA GLN A 158 9.13 -12.34 -2.96
C GLN A 158 7.97 -12.22 -1.97
N LEU A 159 7.74 -13.25 -1.18
CA LEU A 159 6.80 -13.25 -0.07
C LEU A 159 7.50 -13.79 1.17
N SER A 160 7.47 -13.00 2.24
CA SER A 160 8.05 -13.40 3.52
C SER A 160 7.04 -13.30 4.63
N ALA A 161 7.15 -14.20 5.60
CA ALA A 161 6.32 -14.22 6.78
C ALA A 161 7.09 -14.77 7.99
N ILE A 162 7.06 -14.06 9.12
CA ILE A 162 7.71 -14.47 10.36
C ILE A 162 6.71 -14.40 11.51
N GLY A 163 6.55 -15.50 12.25
CA GLY A 163 5.67 -15.56 13.42
C GLY A 163 6.29 -14.97 14.68
N TYR A 164 5.50 -14.28 15.49
CA TYR A 164 5.91 -13.69 16.76
C TYR A 164 4.85 -13.85 17.86
N ALA A 165 5.31 -13.86 19.11
CA ALA A 165 4.53 -13.75 20.33
C ALA A 165 5.22 -12.76 21.28
N GLY A 166 4.76 -11.51 21.30
CA GLY A 166 5.54 -10.41 21.88
C GLY A 166 6.92 -10.32 21.21
N THR A 167 8.00 -10.29 21.99
CA THR A 167 9.39 -10.26 21.49
C THR A 167 9.95 -11.63 21.09
N ARG A 168 9.20 -12.73 21.30
CA ARG A 168 9.64 -14.09 20.97
C ARG A 168 9.24 -14.46 19.54
N GLN A 169 10.19 -14.91 18.73
CA GLN A 169 9.91 -15.50 17.43
C GLN A 169 9.26 -16.90 17.59
N LEU A 170 8.24 -17.17 16.79
CA LEU A 170 7.55 -18.46 16.69
C LEU A 170 8.22 -19.33 15.60
N PRO A 171 7.93 -20.65 15.56
CA PRO A 171 8.47 -21.56 14.54
C PRO A 171 7.97 -21.31 13.11
N ILE A 172 7.20 -20.25 12.88
CA ILE A 172 6.67 -19.89 11.57
C ILE A 172 7.72 -19.02 10.88
N TYR A 173 8.35 -19.56 9.85
CA TYR A 173 9.32 -18.87 9.01
C TYR A 173 9.06 -19.24 7.55
N PHE A 174 8.64 -18.25 6.78
CA PHE A 174 8.36 -18.37 5.36
C PHE A 174 9.17 -17.30 4.62
N ASN A 175 9.96 -17.71 3.63
CA ASN A 175 10.63 -16.82 2.71
C ASN A 175 10.73 -17.52 1.36
N ARG A 176 9.96 -17.06 0.38
CA ARG A 176 9.87 -17.67 -0.95
C ARG A 176 9.89 -16.59 -2.02
N TYR A 177 10.67 -16.85 -3.06
CA TYR A 177 10.58 -16.12 -4.32
C TYR A 177 9.53 -16.77 -5.22
N VAL A 178 8.97 -16.00 -6.14
CA VAL A 178 8.02 -16.46 -7.16
C VAL A 178 8.64 -16.23 -8.53
N ASP A 179 8.79 -17.28 -9.32
CA ASP A 179 9.26 -17.24 -10.70
C ASP A 179 8.04 -17.31 -11.62
N GLN A 180 7.61 -16.15 -12.13
CA GLN A 180 6.50 -16.05 -13.06
C GLN A 180 7.03 -16.00 -14.50
N PRO A 181 6.37 -16.68 -15.46
CA PRO A 181 6.77 -16.64 -16.87
C PRO A 181 6.88 -15.23 -17.46
N GLU A 182 6.11 -14.28 -16.91
CA GLU A 182 6.06 -12.89 -17.37
C GLU A 182 7.12 -12.00 -16.72
N PHE A 183 7.95 -12.52 -15.81
CA PHE A 183 9.09 -11.79 -15.28
C PHE A 183 10.27 -11.81 -16.24
N SER A 184 11.12 -10.77 -16.14
CA SER A 184 12.32 -10.69 -16.95
C SER A 184 13.37 -11.73 -16.52
N PRO A 185 14.28 -12.13 -17.42
CA PRO A 185 15.38 -13.03 -17.07
C PRO A 185 16.24 -12.49 -15.92
N GLU A 186 16.45 -11.18 -15.87
CA GLU A 186 17.20 -10.52 -14.79
C GLU A 186 16.51 -10.72 -13.44
N GLN A 187 15.18 -10.61 -13.40
CA GLN A 187 14.42 -10.82 -12.17
C GLN A 187 14.51 -12.28 -11.68
N LYS A 188 14.49 -13.23 -12.60
CA LYS A 188 14.74 -14.64 -12.28
C LYS A 188 16.15 -14.87 -11.74
N LEU A 189 17.16 -14.24 -12.34
CA LEU A 189 18.55 -14.31 -11.87
C LEU A 189 18.73 -13.66 -10.49
N GLN A 190 18.01 -12.58 -10.20
CA GLN A 190 18.00 -11.95 -8.87
C GLN A 190 17.47 -12.92 -7.80
N GLY A 191 16.33 -13.58 -8.07
CA GLY A 191 15.78 -14.58 -7.13
C GLY A 191 16.70 -15.80 -6.96
N LEU A 192 17.31 -16.26 -8.05
CA LEU A 192 18.29 -17.35 -8.01
C LEU A 192 19.51 -16.98 -7.15
N ALA A 193 20.08 -15.79 -7.37
CA ALA A 193 21.22 -15.29 -6.61
C ALA A 193 20.90 -15.11 -5.13
N ALA A 194 19.71 -14.59 -4.81
CA ALA A 194 19.28 -14.37 -3.43
C ALA A 194 19.05 -15.66 -2.64
N THR A 195 18.66 -16.74 -3.32
CA THR A 195 18.39 -18.04 -2.67
C THR A 195 19.62 -18.94 -2.57
N GLY A 196 20.64 -18.72 -3.40
CA GLY A 196 21.83 -19.59 -3.49
C GLY A 196 21.52 -21.02 -3.99
N LEU A 197 20.34 -21.24 -4.55
CA LEU A 197 19.91 -22.54 -5.06
C LEU A 197 20.49 -22.82 -6.46
N THR A 198 20.44 -24.09 -6.86
CA THR A 198 20.60 -24.45 -8.28
C THR A 198 19.40 -23.95 -9.08
N LEU A 199 19.57 -23.72 -10.38
CA LEU A 199 18.47 -23.26 -11.25
C LEU A 199 17.25 -24.20 -11.19
N ALA A 200 17.45 -25.51 -11.24
CA ALA A 200 16.37 -26.49 -11.17
C ALA A 200 15.62 -26.44 -9.83
N ALA A 201 16.36 -26.37 -8.71
CA ALA A 201 15.76 -26.28 -7.38
C ALA A 201 15.01 -24.96 -7.17
N TYR A 202 15.56 -23.85 -7.67
CA TYR A 202 14.89 -22.55 -7.67
C TYR A 202 13.59 -22.60 -8.47
N GLN A 203 13.62 -23.11 -9.70
CA GLN A 203 12.43 -23.20 -10.54
C GLN A 203 11.34 -24.06 -9.91
N GLN A 204 11.70 -25.14 -9.20
CA GLN A 204 10.74 -25.96 -8.49
C GLN A 204 10.16 -25.24 -7.27
N GLN A 205 11.01 -24.60 -6.46
CA GLN A 205 10.59 -23.93 -5.24
C GLN A 205 9.79 -22.64 -5.51
N ALA A 206 10.17 -21.90 -6.54
CA ALA A 206 9.60 -20.60 -6.90
C ALA A 206 8.38 -20.70 -7.83
N GLN A 207 7.95 -21.91 -8.20
CA GLN A 207 6.74 -22.10 -8.98
C GLN A 207 5.51 -21.49 -8.28
N PRO A 208 4.69 -20.68 -8.98
CA PRO A 208 3.52 -20.00 -8.40
C PRO A 208 2.65 -20.88 -7.50
N LEU A 209 2.27 -22.06 -8.00
CA LEU A 209 1.43 -22.99 -7.25
C LEU A 209 2.13 -23.53 -6.00
N ALA A 210 3.42 -23.87 -6.10
CA ALA A 210 4.21 -24.37 -4.97
C ALA A 210 4.32 -23.32 -3.85
N VAL A 211 4.53 -22.05 -4.22
CA VAL A 211 4.58 -20.93 -3.27
C VAL A 211 3.22 -20.72 -2.62
N VAL A 212 2.12 -20.72 -3.38
CA VAL A 212 0.76 -20.56 -2.84
C VAL A 212 0.42 -21.68 -1.86
N ARG A 213 0.69 -22.94 -2.20
CA ARG A 213 0.45 -24.08 -1.30
C ARG A 213 1.27 -23.97 -0.02
N ALA A 214 2.56 -23.63 -0.14
CA ALA A 214 3.43 -23.43 1.01
C ALA A 214 2.94 -22.27 1.89
N PHE A 215 2.47 -21.17 1.30
CA PHE A 215 1.91 -20.04 2.05
C PHE A 215 0.64 -20.45 2.81
N ILE A 216 -0.27 -21.18 2.17
CA ILE A 216 -1.47 -21.69 2.84
C ILE A 216 -1.09 -22.56 4.04
N ALA A 217 -0.20 -23.54 3.83
CA ALA A 217 0.18 -24.49 4.86
C ALA A 217 0.97 -23.86 6.03
N GLN A 218 1.90 -22.94 5.74
CA GLN A 218 2.82 -22.41 6.76
C GLN A 218 2.33 -21.10 7.39
N VAL A 219 1.55 -20.30 6.66
CA VAL A 219 1.15 -18.95 7.09
C VAL A 219 -0.34 -18.88 7.44
N LEU A 220 -1.22 -19.43 6.60
CA LEU A 220 -2.67 -19.32 6.83
C LEU A 220 -3.20 -20.41 7.77
N ALA A 221 -2.76 -21.67 7.61
CA ALA A 221 -3.24 -22.80 8.41
C ALA A 221 -3.05 -22.62 9.93
N PRO A 222 -1.98 -21.98 10.45
CA PRO A 222 -1.88 -21.65 11.87
C PRO A 222 -2.98 -20.73 12.40
N GLY A 223 -3.71 -20.04 11.53
CA GLY A 223 -4.85 -19.19 11.88
C GLY A 223 -4.48 -17.94 12.68
N LEU A 224 -3.21 -17.54 12.73
CA LEU A 224 -2.76 -16.35 13.45
C LEU A 224 -3.12 -15.06 12.69
N PRO A 225 -3.34 -13.92 13.37
CA PRO A 225 -3.44 -12.63 12.71
C PRO A 225 -2.19 -12.30 11.88
N LEU A 226 -2.40 -11.70 10.72
CA LEU A 226 -1.32 -11.15 9.90
C LEU A 226 -1.04 -9.71 10.30
N MET A 227 0.22 -9.28 10.19
CA MET A 227 0.67 -7.92 10.43
C MET A 227 1.49 -7.47 9.23
N ALA A 228 1.10 -6.37 8.60
CA ALA A 228 1.79 -5.82 7.43
C ALA A 228 1.92 -4.30 7.56
N TRP A 229 2.81 -3.70 6.77
CA TRP A 229 2.93 -2.25 6.65
C TRP A 229 2.30 -1.79 5.34
N ASP A 230 1.13 -1.13 5.39
CA ASP A 230 0.34 -0.80 4.19
C ASP A 230 0.04 -2.02 3.30
N TYR A 231 -0.79 -2.91 3.83
CA TYR A 231 -1.10 -4.22 3.23
C TYR A 231 -1.68 -4.20 1.81
N HIS A 232 -2.10 -3.05 1.28
CA HIS A 232 -2.94 -2.98 0.07
C HIS A 232 -2.27 -3.61 -1.15
N ASN A 233 -1.00 -3.29 -1.41
CA ASN A 233 -0.29 -3.83 -2.57
C ASN A 233 0.11 -5.29 -2.37
N ASP A 234 0.57 -5.66 -1.17
CA ASP A 234 0.88 -7.05 -0.80
C ASP A 234 -0.30 -7.96 -1.11
N TYR A 235 -1.46 -7.57 -0.61
CA TYR A 235 -2.67 -8.36 -0.73
C TYR A 235 -3.24 -8.36 -2.13
N LYS A 236 -3.12 -7.25 -2.86
CA LYS A 236 -3.52 -7.15 -4.26
C LYS A 236 -2.77 -8.18 -5.11
N VAL A 237 -1.45 -8.21 -5.03
CA VAL A 237 -0.64 -9.14 -5.85
C VAL A 237 -0.78 -10.58 -5.39
N LEU A 238 -0.90 -10.81 -4.07
CA LEU A 238 -1.10 -12.14 -3.52
C LEU A 238 -2.45 -12.71 -3.98
N ARG A 239 -3.52 -11.92 -3.96
CA ARG A 239 -4.84 -12.32 -4.45
C ARG A 239 -4.83 -12.62 -5.95
N SER A 240 -4.12 -11.81 -6.76
CA SER A 240 -3.94 -12.07 -8.19
C SER A 240 -3.20 -13.40 -8.44
N LEU A 241 -2.13 -13.68 -7.68
CA LEU A 241 -1.40 -14.95 -7.76
C LEU A 241 -2.29 -16.14 -7.36
N VAL A 242 -3.01 -16.03 -6.25
CA VAL A 242 -3.91 -17.08 -5.76
C VAL A 242 -5.02 -17.37 -6.76
N LYS A 243 -5.65 -16.34 -7.35
CA LYS A 243 -6.70 -16.50 -8.37
C LYS A 243 -6.22 -17.34 -9.56
N ARG A 244 -4.99 -17.12 -10.03
CA ARG A 244 -4.40 -17.93 -11.13
C ARG A 244 -4.10 -19.37 -10.72
N CYS A 245 -3.82 -19.60 -9.44
CA CYS A 245 -3.57 -20.94 -8.91
C CYS A 245 -4.85 -21.68 -8.49
N GLU A 246 -5.97 -20.98 -8.28
CA GLU A 246 -7.23 -21.49 -7.74
C GLU A 246 -7.70 -22.81 -8.39
N PRO A 247 -7.67 -22.99 -9.72
CA PRO A 247 -8.12 -24.24 -10.35
C PRO A 247 -7.33 -25.49 -9.94
N GLN A 248 -6.12 -25.32 -9.39
CA GLN A 248 -5.20 -26.39 -9.02
C GLN A 248 -5.12 -26.62 -7.50
N LEU A 249 -5.88 -25.85 -6.72
CA LEU A 249 -5.94 -25.97 -5.26
C LEU A 249 -7.00 -27.01 -4.84
N THR A 250 -6.69 -27.72 -3.77
CA THR A 250 -7.60 -28.67 -3.13
C THR A 250 -8.75 -27.95 -2.41
N LYS A 251 -9.82 -28.69 -2.08
CA LYS A 251 -10.96 -28.12 -1.34
C LYS A 251 -10.55 -27.55 0.02
N ASP A 252 -9.61 -28.19 0.71
CA ASP A 252 -9.14 -27.76 2.04
C ASP A 252 -8.28 -26.50 1.95
N GLU A 253 -7.40 -26.42 0.94
CA GLU A 253 -6.63 -25.21 0.64
C GLU A 253 -7.54 -24.03 0.32
N LEU A 254 -8.59 -24.25 -0.48
CA LEU A 254 -9.59 -23.22 -0.80
C LEU A 254 -10.41 -22.82 0.43
N ALA A 255 -10.72 -23.76 1.32
CA ALA A 255 -11.43 -23.45 2.56
C ALA A 255 -10.60 -22.50 3.44
N LEU A 256 -9.30 -22.77 3.61
CA LEU A 256 -8.38 -21.88 4.34
C LEU A 256 -8.29 -20.49 3.71
N LEU A 257 -8.15 -20.40 2.39
CA LEU A 257 -8.09 -19.12 1.68
C LEU A 257 -9.37 -18.29 1.80
N ARG A 258 -10.52 -18.92 2.02
CA ARG A 258 -11.83 -18.26 2.12
C ARG A 258 -12.18 -17.85 3.55
N GLN A 259 -11.39 -18.26 4.55
CA GLN A 259 -11.61 -17.84 5.93
C GLN A 259 -11.37 -16.33 6.10
N PRO A 260 -12.06 -15.67 7.05
CA PRO A 260 -11.78 -14.29 7.40
C PRO A 260 -10.35 -14.13 7.91
N ILE A 261 -9.56 -13.29 7.25
CA ILE A 261 -8.18 -13.01 7.63
C ILE A 261 -8.15 -11.80 8.55
N ARG A 262 -7.66 -12.03 9.77
CA ARG A 262 -7.44 -10.96 10.74
C ARG A 262 -6.14 -10.27 10.39
N LEU A 263 -6.19 -8.99 10.06
CA LEU A 263 -5.02 -8.22 9.61
C LEU A 263 -4.84 -6.98 10.48
N PHE A 264 -3.61 -6.73 10.93
CA PHE A 264 -3.22 -5.49 11.57
C PHE A 264 -2.35 -4.68 10.61
N ASP A 265 -2.77 -3.46 10.31
CA ASP A 265 -2.05 -2.54 9.42
C ASP A 265 -1.22 -1.54 10.24
N GLY A 266 0.10 -1.70 10.17
CA GLY A 266 1.05 -0.87 10.89
C GLY A 266 1.03 0.60 10.48
N GLU A 267 0.87 0.91 9.19
CA GLU A 267 0.88 2.30 8.71
C GLU A 267 -0.37 3.03 9.20
N ALA A 268 -1.54 2.39 9.06
CA ALA A 268 -2.80 2.94 9.55
C ALA A 268 -2.77 3.17 11.06
N TYR A 269 -2.18 2.24 11.83
CA TYR A 269 -2.04 2.39 13.26
C TYR A 269 -1.09 3.53 13.64
N VAL A 270 0.11 3.60 13.08
CA VAL A 270 1.08 4.67 13.38
C VAL A 270 0.49 6.05 13.02
N ASN A 271 -0.25 6.14 11.91
CA ASN A 271 -1.02 7.34 11.58
C ASN A 271 -2.02 7.74 12.69
N GLN A 272 -2.70 6.78 13.31
CA GLN A 272 -3.58 7.07 14.45
C GLN A 272 -2.79 7.56 15.67
N VAL A 273 -1.64 6.94 15.96
CA VAL A 273 -0.78 7.34 17.08
C VAL A 273 -0.28 8.77 16.91
N ILE A 274 0.25 9.12 15.75
CA ILE A 274 0.75 10.48 15.46
C ILE A 274 -0.40 11.50 15.56
N ASN A 275 -1.57 11.16 15.03
CA ASN A 275 -2.73 12.05 15.08
C ASN A 275 -3.42 12.11 16.45
N HIS A 276 -3.06 11.27 17.42
CA HIS A 276 -3.68 11.28 18.76
C HIS A 276 -3.55 12.64 19.45
N ALA A 277 -2.42 13.34 19.26
CA ALA A 277 -2.18 14.67 19.80
C ALA A 277 -2.83 15.81 18.99
N ASN A 278 -3.26 15.56 17.75
CA ASN A 278 -3.81 16.56 16.83
C ASN A 278 -5.32 16.80 17.06
N LYS A 279 -5.70 17.21 18.28
CA LYS A 279 -7.08 17.61 18.60
C LYS A 279 -7.35 19.01 18.03
N GLY A 280 -8.00 19.11 16.87
CA GLY A 280 -8.56 20.37 16.35
C GLY A 280 -8.04 20.84 14.98
N ARG A 281 -6.96 20.25 14.47
CA ARG A 281 -6.56 20.38 13.05
C ARG A 281 -6.97 19.06 12.38
N GLY A 282 -7.74 19.11 11.30
CA GLY A 282 -8.29 17.90 10.67
C GLY A 282 -7.24 16.80 10.52
N LYS A 283 -7.63 15.53 10.76
CA LYS A 283 -6.71 14.36 10.74
C LYS A 283 -5.79 14.43 9.51
N ALA A 284 -4.51 14.68 9.74
CA ALA A 284 -3.52 14.67 8.67
C ALA A 284 -3.30 13.22 8.22
N SER A 285 -3.25 12.98 6.92
CA SER A 285 -2.85 11.68 6.38
C SER A 285 -1.35 11.76 6.15
N TYR A 286 -0.57 10.97 6.89
CA TYR A 286 0.85 10.83 6.61
C TYR A 286 1.04 9.54 5.82
N THR A 287 1.66 9.63 4.66
CA THR A 287 2.14 8.45 3.94
C THR A 287 3.56 8.21 4.43
N LEU A 288 3.69 7.36 5.45
CA LEU A 288 4.96 7.16 6.15
C LEU A 288 5.54 5.83 5.70
N PRO A 289 6.61 5.83 4.89
CA PRO A 289 7.24 4.58 4.50
C PRO A 289 7.82 3.88 5.73
N LEU A 290 7.82 2.55 5.72
CA LEU A 290 8.35 1.72 6.80
C LEU A 290 9.76 2.15 7.21
N SER A 291 10.64 2.35 6.22
CA SER A 291 12.01 2.82 6.41
C SER A 291 12.09 4.20 7.09
N GLY A 292 11.15 5.09 6.80
CA GLY A 292 11.07 6.40 7.44
C GLY A 292 10.75 6.30 8.93
N ILE A 293 9.78 5.46 9.29
CA ILE A 293 9.44 5.21 10.70
C ILE A 293 10.55 4.44 11.41
N ALA A 294 11.13 3.43 10.77
CA ALA A 294 12.27 2.70 11.32
C ALA A 294 13.44 3.66 11.64
N GLY A 295 13.76 4.58 10.72
CA GLY A 295 14.77 5.62 10.94
C GLY A 295 14.44 6.54 12.13
N LEU A 296 13.20 7.01 12.26
CA LEU A 296 12.76 7.83 13.40
C LEU A 296 12.88 7.09 14.75
N LEU A 297 12.73 5.77 14.73
CA LEU A 297 12.85 4.92 15.91
C LEU A 297 14.27 4.38 16.11
N ASN A 298 15.25 4.83 15.31
CA ASN A 298 16.63 4.36 15.32
C ASN A 298 16.75 2.84 15.15
N ILE A 299 15.92 2.27 14.27
CA ILE A 299 15.93 0.85 13.90
C ILE A 299 16.71 0.71 12.59
N ALA A 300 17.78 -0.07 12.61
CA ALA A 300 18.60 -0.36 11.44
C ALA A 300 17.93 -1.40 10.53
N THR A 301 17.83 -1.10 9.24
CA THR A 301 17.27 -1.98 8.20
C THR A 301 18.38 -2.31 7.19
N PRO A 302 19.17 -3.38 7.40
CA PRO A 302 20.41 -3.59 6.65
C PRO A 302 20.18 -3.90 5.17
N ASN A 303 19.04 -4.51 4.83
CA ASN A 303 18.66 -4.83 3.45
C ASN A 303 17.23 -4.36 3.19
N ALA A 304 17.06 -3.07 2.91
CA ALA A 304 15.78 -2.55 2.43
C ALA A 304 15.43 -3.12 1.05
N HIS A 305 14.14 -3.19 0.73
CA HIS A 305 13.62 -3.83 -0.49
C HIS A 305 13.88 -5.34 -0.52
N ASN A 306 13.67 -5.96 0.65
CA ASN A 306 13.71 -7.40 0.79
C ASN A 306 12.64 -7.80 1.79
N ALA A 307 11.62 -8.52 1.31
CA ALA A 307 10.43 -8.86 2.10
C ALA A 307 10.75 -9.52 3.45
N LEU A 308 11.84 -10.28 3.57
CA LEU A 308 12.21 -10.90 4.84
C LEU A 308 12.63 -9.85 5.88
N TRP A 309 13.50 -8.94 5.47
CA TRP A 309 14.00 -7.86 6.30
C TRP A 309 12.93 -6.82 6.58
N ASP A 310 12.08 -6.55 5.61
CA ASP A 310 10.97 -5.63 5.77
C ASP A 310 9.92 -6.22 6.74
N ALA A 311 9.55 -7.51 6.63
CA ALA A 311 8.69 -8.17 7.63
C ALA A 311 9.27 -8.14 9.06
N GLN A 312 10.59 -8.34 9.21
CA GLN A 312 11.27 -8.20 10.51
C GLN A 312 11.26 -6.74 11.01
N THR A 313 11.40 -5.78 10.09
CA THR A 313 11.34 -4.35 10.40
C THR A 313 9.95 -3.95 10.86
N VAL A 314 8.88 -4.43 10.19
CA VAL A 314 7.49 -4.23 10.63
C VAL A 314 7.33 -4.69 12.08
N HIS A 315 7.78 -5.91 12.40
CA HIS A 315 7.73 -6.41 13.77
C HIS A 315 8.45 -5.48 14.76
N THR A 316 9.69 -5.09 14.44
CA THR A 316 10.55 -4.29 15.33
C THR A 316 10.00 -2.89 15.56
N VAL A 317 9.49 -2.25 14.51
CA VAL A 317 8.78 -0.97 14.57
C VAL A 317 7.57 -1.09 15.49
N MET A 318 6.72 -2.09 15.27
CA MET A 318 5.48 -2.22 16.02
C MET A 318 5.71 -2.51 17.51
N GLN A 319 6.67 -3.36 17.85
CA GLN A 319 7.08 -3.58 19.24
C GLN A 319 7.63 -2.31 19.89
N THR A 320 8.39 -1.50 19.14
CA THR A 320 8.95 -0.24 19.66
C THR A 320 7.86 0.80 19.90
N VAL A 321 6.93 0.96 18.95
CA VAL A 321 5.75 1.85 19.13
C VAL A 321 4.93 1.42 20.34
N GLN A 322 4.66 0.13 20.51
CA GLN A 322 3.91 -0.40 21.65
C GLN A 322 4.63 -0.11 22.99
N ARG A 323 5.96 -0.30 23.04
CA ARG A 323 6.75 0.02 24.24
C ARG A 323 6.68 1.51 24.58
N LEU A 324 6.82 2.39 23.60
CA LEU A 324 6.78 3.84 23.80
C LEU A 324 5.41 4.33 24.29
N GLN A 325 4.32 3.70 23.87
CA GLN A 325 2.99 4.04 24.37
C GLN A 325 2.78 3.65 25.84
N ASN A 326 3.39 2.55 26.28
CA ASN A 326 3.26 2.05 27.64
C ASN A 326 4.20 2.74 28.64
N HIS A 327 5.15 3.58 28.16
CA HIS A 327 6.07 4.34 29.00
C HIS A 327 5.89 5.84 28.72
N PRO A 328 5.09 6.57 29.53
CA PRO A 328 4.97 8.01 29.37
C PRO A 328 6.35 8.66 29.51
N VAL A 329 6.83 9.26 28.42
CA VAL A 329 8.10 10.01 28.43
C VAL A 329 7.92 11.19 29.39
N THR A 330 8.57 11.11 30.54
CA THR A 330 8.61 12.23 31.48
C THR A 330 9.62 13.22 30.94
N VAL A 331 9.14 14.34 30.38
CA VAL A 331 10.01 15.45 30.01
C VAL A 331 10.49 16.10 31.30
N THR A 332 11.67 15.73 31.77
CA THR A 332 12.35 16.46 32.84
C THR A 332 12.71 17.84 32.30
N ALA A 333 12.31 18.88 33.04
CA ALA A 333 12.70 20.24 32.72
C ALA A 333 14.24 20.30 32.55
N PRO A 334 14.75 21.05 31.56
CA PRO A 334 16.18 21.22 31.40
C PRO A 334 16.77 21.69 32.72
N HIS A 335 17.86 21.06 33.17
CA HIS A 335 18.61 21.56 34.31
C HIS A 335 18.97 23.02 34.02
N ARG A 336 18.49 23.92 34.88
CA ARG A 336 18.83 25.34 34.79
C ARG A 336 20.37 25.39 34.78
N PRO A 337 20.99 26.01 33.75
CA PRO A 337 22.43 26.19 33.79
C PRO A 337 22.79 26.86 35.12
N PRO A 338 23.85 26.43 35.82
CA PRO A 338 24.28 27.09 37.03
C PRO A 338 24.40 28.58 36.73
N MET A 339 23.71 29.42 37.50
CA MET A 339 23.74 30.87 37.34
C MET A 339 25.21 31.29 37.35
N ALA A 340 25.70 31.81 36.23
CA ALA A 340 26.98 32.49 36.21
C ALA A 340 26.90 33.66 37.22
N PRO A 341 27.96 33.89 38.02
CA PRO A 341 27.98 35.00 38.96
C PRO A 341 27.73 36.31 38.21
N ALA A 342 26.85 37.14 38.78
CA ALA A 342 26.40 38.38 38.17
C ALA A 342 27.59 39.30 37.89
N THR A 343 27.95 39.47 36.62
CA THR A 343 28.86 40.52 36.17
C THR A 343 28.11 41.86 36.20
N PRO A 344 28.73 42.94 36.71
CA PRO A 344 28.07 44.23 36.81
C PRO A 344 27.75 44.80 35.43
N VAL A 345 26.57 45.43 35.36
CA VAL A 345 25.95 46.01 34.18
C VAL A 345 26.87 47.06 33.56
N ALA A 346 27.31 46.82 32.32
CA ALA A 346 27.88 47.83 31.44
C ALA A 346 26.79 48.34 30.48
N THR A 347 26.71 49.66 30.39
CA THR A 347 25.81 50.50 29.60
C THR A 347 25.74 50.10 28.11
N PRO A 348 24.57 50.15 27.44
CA PRO A 348 24.46 49.66 26.08
C PRO A 348 25.06 50.66 25.08
N VAL A 349 26.11 50.25 24.37
CA VAL A 349 26.54 50.89 23.14
C VAL A 349 25.77 50.27 21.99
N ALA A 350 25.08 51.11 21.22
CA ALA A 350 24.30 50.69 20.05
C ALA A 350 25.21 50.02 19.00
N SER A 351 24.96 48.75 18.72
CA SER A 351 25.54 48.03 17.58
C SER A 351 24.42 47.47 16.70
N THR A 352 24.23 48.18 15.59
CA THR A 352 23.78 47.73 14.26
C THR A 352 23.23 46.30 14.12
N GLN A 353 21.97 46.23 13.70
CA GLN A 353 21.32 45.03 13.17
C GLN A 353 22.10 44.46 11.96
N ALA A 354 22.77 43.33 12.16
CA ALA A 354 23.12 42.43 11.08
C ALA A 354 22.08 41.31 11.02
N LYS A 355 21.34 41.23 9.92
CA LYS A 355 20.43 40.12 9.60
C LYS A 355 21.21 38.80 9.57
N PRO A 356 20.80 37.75 10.29
CA PRO A 356 21.28 36.41 10.01
C PRO A 356 20.75 35.96 8.65
N GLN A 357 21.68 35.60 7.77
CA GLN A 357 21.40 34.97 6.49
C GLN A 357 20.72 33.62 6.74
N HIS A 358 19.53 33.42 6.17
CA HIS A 358 18.95 32.09 6.03
C HIS A 358 19.79 31.32 5.02
N HIS A 359 20.72 30.49 5.52
CA HIS A 359 21.33 29.45 4.71
C HIS A 359 20.25 28.44 4.33
N ALA A 360 19.89 28.45 3.05
CA ALA A 360 19.14 27.40 2.40
C ALA A 360 19.88 26.07 2.59
N LEU A 361 19.31 25.16 3.40
CA LEU A 361 19.72 23.77 3.36
C LEU A 361 19.20 23.18 2.06
N ALA A 362 20.18 22.90 1.20
CA ALA A 362 20.03 22.34 -0.10
C ALA A 362 19.27 21.01 -0.05
N ARG A 363 18.35 20.88 -1.00
CA ARG A 363 18.03 19.64 -1.72
C ARG A 363 19.23 18.71 -1.76
N TRP A 364 19.03 17.40 -1.55
CA TRP A 364 19.59 16.34 -2.40
C TRP A 364 18.93 14.97 -2.06
N PHE A 365 18.17 14.48 -3.06
CA PHE A 365 17.81 13.11 -3.47
C PHE A 365 17.03 12.15 -2.54
N GLY A 366 15.70 12.14 -2.71
CA GLY A 366 14.89 10.92 -2.63
C GLY A 366 14.66 10.33 -4.03
N PRO A 367 14.44 9.01 -4.19
CA PRO A 367 14.13 8.40 -5.47
C PRO A 367 12.81 8.93 -6.03
N ARG A 368 12.82 9.20 -7.33
CA ARG A 368 11.75 9.85 -8.08
C ARG A 368 10.47 9.01 -8.08
N HIS A 369 9.36 9.71 -7.81
CA HIS A 369 8.00 9.28 -8.11
C HIS A 369 7.89 8.69 -9.52
N TRP A 370 7.35 7.46 -9.60
CA TRP A 370 6.78 6.92 -10.83
C TRP A 370 5.54 7.74 -11.21
N ARG A 371 5.75 8.80 -11.99
CA ARG A 371 4.72 9.41 -12.83
C ARG A 371 4.94 8.96 -14.27
N ARG A 372 3.89 8.40 -14.87
CA ARG A 372 3.75 8.16 -16.31
C ARG A 372 4.21 9.39 -17.10
N GLY A 373 5.22 9.19 -17.94
CA GLY A 373 5.60 10.11 -19.01
C GLY A 373 5.96 9.27 -20.22
N LYS A 374 5.22 9.45 -21.32
CA LYS A 374 5.54 8.87 -22.63
C LYS A 374 7.01 9.21 -22.96
N ARG A 375 7.84 8.19 -23.18
CA ARG A 375 9.15 8.34 -23.84
C ARG A 375 9.36 7.26 -24.88
N ALA A 376 9.89 7.70 -26.01
CA ALA A 376 10.17 6.97 -27.23
C ALA A 376 11.08 5.75 -27.01
N PRO A 377 11.05 4.75 -27.93
CA PRO A 377 11.85 3.54 -27.81
C PRO A 377 13.36 3.83 -27.84
N LEU A 378 14.07 3.30 -26.84
CA LEU A 378 15.53 3.27 -26.78
C LEU A 378 16.05 2.19 -27.72
N ARG A 379 16.67 2.62 -28.83
CA ARG A 379 17.34 1.76 -29.80
C ARG A 379 18.75 1.45 -29.30
N VAL A 380 18.98 0.27 -28.74
CA VAL A 380 20.35 -0.21 -28.44
C VAL A 380 20.87 -0.91 -29.69
N LYS A 381 21.81 -0.28 -30.40
CA LYS A 381 22.60 -0.94 -31.44
C LYS A 381 23.79 -1.60 -30.76
N HIS A 382 23.88 -2.93 -30.83
CA HIS A 382 25.17 -3.61 -30.71
C HIS A 382 25.80 -3.63 -32.09
N GLN A 383 26.90 -2.90 -32.25
CA GLN A 383 27.89 -3.20 -33.28
C GLN A 383 28.86 -4.24 -32.72
N ARG A 384 29.26 -5.14 -33.62
CA ARG A 384 30.02 -6.36 -33.36
C ARG A 384 31.34 -6.11 -32.65
#